data_AF-A0A9X8YAS2-F1
#
_entry.id   AF-A0A9X8YAS2-F1
#
_cell.length_a   1.000
_cell.length_b   1.000
_cell.length_c   1.000
_cell.angle_alpha   90.00
_cell.angle_beta   90.00
_cell.angle_gamma   90.00
#
_symmetry.space_group_name_H-M   'P 1'
#
loop_
_entity.id
_entity.type
_entity.pdbx_description
1 polymer ?
#
loop_
_entity_poly.entity_id
_entity_poly.type
_entity_poly.pdbx_seq_one_letter_code
_entity_poly.pdbx_strand_id
1 'polypeptide(L)'
;MKDDQKVLDYLAQLKEQIEKVIINLPKENSAQVYVRKHHIHLDLQGHRLSVFTLVVGGEAPELVYDGRYIGFRTIPEGLDEVMEFVEETIDDVATFVLSTKPLLAHKRSVFRRAFICIPSNHGPEWKLQQFS
;
A
#
# COMPACT_ATOMS: atom_id res chain seq x y z
N MET A 1 1.08 -29.78 2.13
CA MET A 1 0.15 -29.92 3.28
C MET A 1 0.64 -29.23 4.55
N LYS A 2 1.78 -29.60 5.16
CA LYS A 2 2.27 -28.89 6.38
C LYS A 2 2.70 -27.44 6.11
N ASP A 3 3.31 -27.19 4.95
CA ASP A 3 3.75 -25.84 4.60
C ASP A 3 2.58 -24.94 4.18
N ASP A 4 1.58 -25.50 3.49
CA ASP A 4 0.34 -24.78 3.15
C ASP A 4 -0.40 -24.31 4.41
N GLN A 5 -0.46 -25.14 5.45
CA GLN A 5 -1.10 -24.75 6.72
C GLN A 5 -0.33 -23.60 7.41
N LYS A 6 1.00 -23.65 7.43
CA LYS A 6 1.82 -22.57 8.00
C LYS A 6 1.62 -21.24 7.25
N VAL A 7 1.53 -21.29 5.93
CA VAL A 7 1.26 -20.11 5.10
C VAL A 7 -0.11 -19.54 5.41
N LEU A 8 -1.14 -20.39 5.54
CA LEU A 8 -2.49 -19.96 5.89
C LEU A 8 -2.55 -19.34 7.29
N ASP A 9 -1.89 -19.95 8.27
CA ASP A 9 -1.83 -19.45 9.65
C ASP A 9 -1.12 -18.08 9.69
N TYR A 10 -0.03 -17.94 8.94
CA TYR A 10 0.69 -16.67 8.79
C TYR A 10 -0.18 -15.58 8.14
N LEU A 11 -0.83 -15.88 7.02
CA LEU A 11 -1.70 -14.92 6.34
C LEU A 11 -2.91 -14.52 7.20
N ALA A 12 -3.44 -15.44 8.00
CA ALA A 12 -4.51 -15.14 8.94
C ALA A 12 -4.06 -14.20 10.06
N GLN A 13 -2.89 -14.44 10.66
CA GLN A 13 -2.30 -13.54 11.66
C GLN A 13 -2.02 -12.15 11.08
N LEU A 14 -1.39 -12.09 9.90
CA LEU A 14 -1.10 -10.85 9.21
C LEU A 14 -2.39 -10.07 8.92
N LYS A 15 -3.42 -10.74 8.38
CA LYS A 15 -4.73 -10.11 8.15
C LYS A 15 -5.32 -9.51 9.43
N GLU A 16 -5.33 -10.27 10.53
CA GLU A 16 -5.89 -9.79 11.81
C GLU A 16 -5.16 -8.54 12.32
N GLN A 17 -3.83 -8.50 12.19
CA GLN A 17 -3.04 -7.34 12.61
C GLN A 17 -3.33 -6.11 11.74
N ILE A 18 -3.39 -6.29 10.41
CA ILE A 18 -3.73 -5.19 9.49
C ILE A 18 -5.15 -4.68 9.78
N GLU A 19 -6.10 -5.57 10.07
CA GLU A 19 -7.46 -5.18 10.46
C GLU A 19 -7.48 -4.30 11.72
N LYS A 20 -6.60 -4.53 12.70
CA LYS A 20 -6.47 -3.67 13.89
C LYS A 20 -5.94 -2.27 13.54
N VAL A 21 -5.01 -2.18 12.58
CA VAL A 21 -4.45 -0.90 12.13
C VAL A 21 -5.52 -0.07 11.41
N ILE A 22 -6.23 -0.66 10.45
CA ILE A 22 -7.19 0.10 9.63
C ILE A 22 -8.42 0.59 10.40
N ILE A 23 -8.78 -0.03 11.52
CA ILE A 23 -9.89 0.42 12.38
C ILE A 23 -9.64 1.84 12.91
N ASN A 24 -8.37 2.23 13.04
CA ASN A 24 -7.99 3.55 13.55
C ASN A 24 -7.90 4.62 12.44
N LEU A 25 -8.21 4.27 11.19
CA LEU A 25 -8.20 5.25 10.10
C LEU A 25 -9.32 6.31 10.29
N PRO A 26 -9.09 7.55 9.85
CA PRO A 26 -10.12 8.57 9.79
C PRO A 26 -11.35 8.10 9.01
N LYS A 27 -12.54 8.55 9.41
CA LYS A 27 -13.83 8.09 8.86
C LYS A 27 -14.02 8.42 7.38
N GLU A 28 -13.25 9.37 6.87
CA GLU A 28 -13.22 9.80 5.48
C GLU A 28 -12.53 8.77 4.56
N ASN A 29 -11.88 7.75 5.15
CA ASN A 29 -11.26 6.65 4.43
C ASN A 29 -12.11 5.38 4.54
N SER A 30 -12.16 4.63 3.45
CA SER A 30 -12.55 3.23 3.45
C SER A 30 -11.32 2.35 3.29
N ALA A 31 -11.26 1.28 4.07
CA ALA A 31 -10.22 0.29 3.99
C ALA A 31 -10.85 -1.10 3.94
N GLN A 32 -10.30 -1.98 3.10
CA GLN A 32 -10.72 -3.37 3.03
C GLN A 32 -9.49 -4.27 2.96
N VAL A 33 -9.44 -5.27 3.83
CA VAL A 33 -8.39 -6.28 3.83
C VAL A 33 -8.99 -7.62 3.41
N TYR A 34 -8.35 -8.28 2.45
CA TYR A 34 -8.77 -9.59 1.99
C TYR A 34 -7.59 -10.44 1.55
N VAL A 35 -7.77 -11.76 1.61
CA VAL A 35 -6.78 -12.72 1.11
C VAL A 35 -7.10 -12.99 -0.35
N ARG A 36 -6.08 -12.96 -1.22
CA ARG A 36 -6.19 -13.38 -2.61
C ARG A 36 -4.97 -14.23 -2.97
N LYS A 37 -5.20 -15.49 -3.37
CA LYS A 37 -4.13 -16.48 -3.57
C LYS A 37 -3.30 -16.63 -2.28
N HIS A 38 -2.01 -16.31 -2.34
CA HIS A 38 -1.07 -16.42 -1.21
C HIS A 38 -0.63 -15.05 -0.67
N HIS A 39 -1.45 -14.02 -0.88
CA HIS A 39 -1.15 -12.66 -0.43
C HIS A 39 -2.35 -12.04 0.28
N ILE A 40 -2.05 -11.10 1.18
CA ILE A 40 -3.02 -10.17 1.71
C ILE A 40 -3.02 -8.93 0.83
N HIS A 41 -4.22 -8.52 0.43
CA HIS A 41 -4.48 -7.26 -0.23
C HIS A 41 -5.13 -6.33 0.79
N LEU A 42 -4.58 -5.13 0.90
CA LEU A 42 -5.13 -4.02 1.65
C LEU A 42 -5.50 -2.92 0.65
N ASP A 43 -6.78 -2.74 0.44
CA ASP A 43 -7.32 -1.65 -0.38
C ASP A 43 -7.64 -0.47 0.53
N LEU A 44 -7.06 0.70 0.23
CA LEU A 44 -7.25 1.98 0.90
C LEU A 44 -7.82 2.97 -0.10
N GLN A 45 -8.93 3.61 0.25
CA GLN A 45 -9.59 4.61 -0.58
C GLN A 45 -10.01 5.80 0.26
N GLY A 46 -9.78 7.01 -0.26
CA GLY A 46 -10.29 8.25 0.32
C GLY A 46 -11.18 8.99 -0.66
N HIS A 47 -11.67 10.16 -0.25
CA HIS A 47 -12.69 10.89 -1.01
C HIS A 47 -12.26 11.33 -2.43
N ARG A 48 -10.98 11.66 -2.65
CA ARG A 48 -10.52 12.29 -3.90
C ARG A 48 -9.73 11.39 -4.85
N LEU A 49 -9.32 10.21 -4.38
CA LEU A 49 -8.40 9.34 -5.11
C LEU A 49 -9.01 7.96 -5.34
N SER A 50 -8.62 7.32 -6.43
CA SER A 50 -8.88 5.90 -6.68
C SER A 50 -8.26 5.00 -5.61
N VAL A 51 -8.63 3.73 -5.62
CA VAL A 51 -8.16 2.73 -4.65
C VAL A 51 -6.65 2.54 -4.76
N PHE A 52 -5.99 2.60 -3.61
CA PHE A 52 -4.61 2.21 -3.40
C PHE A 52 -4.58 0.80 -2.80
N THR A 53 -3.91 -0.14 -3.44
CA THR A 53 -3.81 -1.53 -2.98
C THR A 53 -2.37 -1.82 -2.56
N LEU A 54 -2.19 -2.17 -1.31
CA LEU A 54 -0.96 -2.75 -0.79
C LEU A 54 -1.08 -4.28 -0.81
N VAL A 55 -0.14 -4.97 -1.45
CA VAL A 55 -0.09 -6.43 -1.52
C VAL A 55 1.07 -6.91 -0.64
N VAL A 56 0.78 -7.71 0.38
CA VAL A 56 1.76 -8.20 1.37
C VAL A 56 1.62 -9.71 1.59
N GLY A 57 2.59 -10.31 2.27
CA GLY A 57 2.65 -11.75 2.52
C GLY A 57 3.65 -12.52 1.64
N GLY A 58 4.39 -11.80 0.78
CA GLY A 58 5.61 -12.28 0.12
C GLY A 58 6.82 -11.42 0.51
N GLU A 59 8.00 -11.80 0.03
CA GLU A 59 9.29 -11.11 0.30
C GLU A 59 9.37 -9.68 -0.25
N ALA A 60 8.51 -9.37 -1.22
CA ALA A 60 8.48 -8.11 -1.95
C ALA A 60 7.07 -7.53 -1.96
N PRO A 61 6.62 -6.85 -0.90
CA PRO A 61 5.38 -6.10 -0.91
C PRO A 61 5.25 -5.19 -2.12
N GLU A 62 4.07 -5.20 -2.73
CA GLU A 62 3.75 -4.43 -3.95
C GLU A 62 2.74 -3.34 -3.65
N LEU A 63 2.89 -2.21 -4.34
CA LEU A 63 1.94 -1.11 -4.29
C LEU A 63 1.30 -0.94 -5.67
N VAL A 64 -0.02 -0.89 -5.68
CA VAL A 64 -0.87 -0.78 -6.87
C VAL A 64 -1.83 0.39 -6.65
N TYR A 65 -2.08 1.19 -7.69
CA TYR A 65 -3.04 2.29 -7.65
C TYR A 65 -3.96 2.22 -8.86
N ASP A 66 -5.27 2.24 -8.62
CA ASP A 66 -6.28 2.15 -9.69
C ASP A 66 -6.06 0.93 -10.60
N GLY A 67 -5.69 -0.21 -9.99
CA GLY A 67 -5.36 -1.45 -10.68
C GLY A 67 -4.03 -1.44 -11.46
N ARG A 68 -3.20 -0.40 -11.30
CA ARG A 68 -1.89 -0.26 -11.98
C ARG A 68 -0.74 -0.39 -11.01
N TYR A 69 0.22 -1.23 -11.36
CA TYR A 69 1.43 -1.43 -10.58
C TYR A 69 2.28 -0.15 -10.50
N ILE A 70 2.67 0.23 -9.28
CA ILE A 70 3.50 1.41 -9.00
C ILE A 70 4.94 0.96 -8.76
N GLY A 71 5.12 -0.07 -7.92
CA GLY A 71 6.43 -0.53 -7.48
C GLY A 71 6.34 -1.57 -6.37
N PHE A 72 7.50 -2.01 -5.91
CA PHE A 72 7.67 -2.91 -4.78
C PHE A 72 8.81 -2.44 -3.89
N ARG A 73 8.81 -2.87 -2.63
CA ARG A 73 9.94 -2.74 -1.71
C ARG A 73 10.29 -4.12 -1.19
N THR A 74 11.55 -4.50 -1.26
CA THR A 74 12.02 -5.70 -0.55
C THR A 74 12.12 -5.39 0.93
N ILE A 75 11.50 -6.22 1.75
CA ILE A 75 11.58 -6.11 3.20
C ILE A 75 12.32 -7.32 3.77
N PRO A 76 12.98 -7.17 4.93
CA PRO A 76 13.53 -8.33 5.64
C PRO A 76 12.42 -9.35 5.96
N GLU A 77 12.80 -10.63 6.07
CA GLU A 77 11.87 -11.68 6.50
C GLU A 77 11.48 -11.50 7.97
N GLY A 78 10.19 -11.58 8.27
CA GLY A 78 9.68 -11.51 9.64
C GLY A 78 8.30 -10.89 9.72
N LEU A 79 7.45 -11.35 10.63
CA LEU A 79 6.11 -10.77 10.81
C LEU A 79 6.21 -9.31 11.29
N ASP A 80 7.12 -9.03 12.23
CA ASP A 80 7.28 -7.69 12.80
C ASP A 80 7.74 -6.68 11.73
N GLU A 81 8.69 -7.06 10.89
CA GLU A 81 9.20 -6.24 9.78
C GLU A 81 8.12 -5.96 8.72
N VAL A 82 7.29 -6.97 8.43
CA VAL A 82 6.13 -6.81 7.54
C VAL A 82 5.13 -5.84 8.17
N MET A 83 4.88 -5.95 9.47
CA MET A 83 3.94 -5.07 10.17
C MET A 83 4.43 -3.63 10.25
N GLU A 84 5.70 -3.40 10.57
CA GLU A 84 6.30 -2.07 10.54
C GLU A 84 6.17 -1.44 9.16
N PHE A 85 6.51 -2.19 8.10
CA PHE A 85 6.34 -1.72 6.73
C PHE A 85 4.87 -1.41 6.38
N VAL A 86 3.92 -2.24 6.82
CA VAL A 86 2.48 -2.00 6.58
C VAL A 86 2.02 -0.74 7.31
N GLU A 87 2.39 -0.56 8.58
CA GLU A 87 2.03 0.62 9.37
C GLU A 87 2.60 1.90 8.74
N GLU A 88 3.89 1.91 8.38
CA GLU A 88 4.53 3.03 7.67
C GLU A 88 3.82 3.32 6.34
N THR A 89 3.52 2.29 5.56
CA THR A 89 2.88 2.46 4.25
C THR A 89 1.44 2.95 4.39
N ILE A 90 0.70 2.46 5.38
CA ILE A 90 -0.65 2.96 5.70
C ILE A 90 -0.58 4.43 6.09
N ASP A 91 0.38 4.84 6.91
CA ASP A 91 0.53 6.24 7.30
C ASP A 91 0.90 7.15 6.12
N ASP A 92 1.83 6.72 5.26
CA ASP A 92 2.23 7.41 4.03
C ASP A 92 1.04 7.57 3.08
N VAL A 93 0.33 6.47 2.81
CA VAL A 93 -0.83 6.44 1.91
C VAL A 93 -1.99 7.21 2.52
N ALA A 94 -2.29 7.05 3.79
CA ALA A 94 -3.35 7.81 4.46
C ALA A 94 -3.04 9.29 4.42
N THR A 95 -1.81 9.72 4.73
CA THR A 95 -1.39 11.13 4.63
C THR A 95 -1.54 11.68 3.21
N PHE A 96 -1.21 10.88 2.19
CA PHE A 96 -1.38 11.27 0.79
C PHE A 96 -2.84 11.30 0.35
N VAL A 97 -3.61 10.26 0.68
CA VAL A 97 -5.02 10.08 0.32
C VAL A 97 -5.93 11.08 1.04
N LEU A 98 -5.56 11.47 2.27
CA LEU A 98 -6.18 12.52 3.07
C LEU A 98 -5.68 13.93 2.73
N SER A 99 -4.59 14.06 1.97
CA SER A 99 -4.03 15.37 1.66
C SER A 99 -5.03 16.20 0.85
N THR A 100 -5.52 17.29 1.44
CA THR A 100 -6.34 18.28 0.72
C THR A 100 -5.52 19.11 -0.25
N LYS A 101 -4.18 18.96 -0.22
CA LYS A 101 -3.26 19.66 -1.10
C LYS A 101 -3.49 19.22 -2.55
N PRO A 102 -3.51 20.16 -3.50
CA PRO A 102 -3.61 19.81 -4.90
C PRO A 102 -2.44 18.92 -5.32
N LEU A 103 -2.74 17.84 -6.03
CA LEU A 103 -1.75 16.91 -6.57
C LEU A 103 -0.90 17.66 -7.60
N LEU A 104 0.35 17.95 -7.27
CA LEU A 104 1.27 18.60 -8.17
C LEU A 104 1.82 17.56 -9.15
N ALA A 105 1.38 17.64 -10.39
CA ALA A 105 1.90 16.82 -11.47
C ALA A 105 3.28 17.33 -11.91
N HIS A 106 4.32 16.53 -11.66
CA HIS A 106 5.66 16.78 -12.14
C HIS A 106 5.84 16.19 -13.55
N LYS A 107 6.52 16.90 -14.44
CA LYS A 107 6.88 16.39 -15.77
C LYS A 107 8.34 15.96 -15.78
N ARG A 108 8.65 14.73 -16.19
CA ARG A 108 10.04 14.36 -16.52
C ARG A 108 10.45 15.10 -17.81
N SER A 109 11.61 15.77 -17.79
CA SER A 109 12.11 16.54 -18.94
C SER A 109 12.29 15.69 -20.21
N VAL A 110 12.59 14.39 -20.06
CA VAL A 110 12.93 13.51 -21.18
C VAL A 110 11.74 12.75 -21.76
N PHE A 111 10.65 12.52 -21.00
CA PHE A 111 9.54 11.65 -21.45
C PHE A 111 8.13 12.25 -21.36
N ARG A 112 7.97 13.52 -20.97
CA ARG A 112 6.68 14.26 -20.87
C ARG A 112 5.54 13.61 -20.07
N ARG A 113 5.71 12.41 -19.53
CA ARG A 113 4.74 11.78 -18.64
C ARG A 113 4.68 12.55 -17.34
N ALA A 114 3.49 13.06 -17.04
CA ALA A 114 3.19 13.62 -15.75
C ALA A 114 3.28 12.51 -14.71
N PHE A 115 3.73 12.83 -13.51
CA PHE A 115 3.67 11.93 -12.36
C PHE A 115 3.36 12.72 -11.11
N ILE A 116 2.68 12.09 -10.16
CA ILE A 116 2.43 12.61 -8.82
C ILE A 116 3.43 11.94 -7.89
N CYS A 117 4.09 12.73 -7.04
CA CYS A 117 4.87 12.19 -5.93
C CYS A 117 3.93 11.88 -4.76
N ILE A 118 3.90 10.64 -4.32
CA ILE A 118 3.41 10.28 -2.99
C ILE A 118 4.61 10.49 -2.06
N PRO A 119 4.54 11.44 -1.11
CA PRO A 119 5.58 11.56 -0.10
C PRO A 119 5.66 10.25 0.68
N SER A 120 6.89 9.81 0.97
CA SER A 120 7.12 8.74 1.92
C SER A 120 7.85 9.32 3.13
N ASN A 121 7.38 8.99 4.32
CA ASN A 121 8.01 9.38 5.58
C ASN A 121 9.32 8.61 5.82
N HIS A 122 9.48 7.43 5.19
CA HIS A 122 10.55 6.46 5.49
C HIS A 122 11.26 5.89 4.24
N GLY A 123 11.40 6.67 3.18
CA GLY A 123 12.04 6.20 1.95
C GLY A 123 12.02 7.18 0.77
N PRO A 124 12.41 6.72 -0.43
CA PRO A 124 12.27 7.51 -1.64
C PRO A 124 10.79 7.75 -1.96
N GLU A 125 10.45 8.97 -2.41
CA GLU A 125 9.10 9.31 -2.84
C GLU A 125 8.58 8.33 -3.92
N TRP A 126 7.32 7.92 -3.78
CA TRP A 126 6.68 7.09 -4.80
C TRP A 126 6.24 7.95 -5.98
N LYS A 127 6.46 7.47 -7.20
CA LYS A 127 6.12 8.22 -8.41
C LYS A 127 4.94 7.54 -9.12
N LEU A 128 3.74 8.03 -8.86
CA LEU A 128 2.53 7.67 -9.58
C LEU A 128 2.55 8.31 -10.97
N GLN A 129 2.73 7.55 -12.04
CA GLN A 129 2.60 8.13 -13.39
C GLN A 129 1.14 8.53 -13.63
N GLN A 130 0.90 9.81 -13.92
CA GLN A 130 -0.37 10.28 -14.47
C GLN A 130 -0.44 9.82 -15.92
N PHE A 131 -1.39 8.95 -16.21
CA PHE A 131 -1.70 8.59 -17.58
C PHE A 131 -2.89 9.41 -18.06
N SER A 132 -2.70 10.01 -19.23
CA SER A 132 -3.70 10.75 -20.00
C SER A 132 -4.84 9.84 -20.43
#